data_AF-A0A7M3NIX2-F1
#
_entry.id   AF-A0A7M3NIX2-F1
#
_cell.length_a   1.000
_cell.length_b   1.000
_cell.length_c   1.000
_cell.angle_alpha   90.00
_cell.angle_beta   90.00
_cell.angle_gamma   90.00
#
_symmetry.space_group_name_H-M   'P 1'
#
loop_
_entity.id
_entity.type
_entity.pdbx_description
1 polymer ?
#
loop_
_entity_poly.entity_id
_entity_poly.type
_entity_poly.pdbx_seq_one_letter_code
_entity_poly.pdbx_strand_id
1 'polypeptide(L)'
;MSTPGSNMTNVLIGKARADRERRRSGRSRITALTALAVVGGIGLLLALTVGGDPNEPPTCDDKTMARGDTCVIYSNRGGGGSFSYEEMVDRSESSDSVLRGIGFGLAGLCAVLMVPVAIRLDPATPWGDPVSGPCPRCGKPNRRERKTTHSVSQGRTTAYWTGIVTLCTCGFGDVRRP
;
A
#
# COMPACT_ATOMS: atom_id res chain seq x y z
N MET A 1 30.34 26.75 20.68
CA MET A 1 30.22 26.79 19.21
C MET A 1 30.07 25.36 18.71
N SER A 2 28.85 24.92 18.44
CA SER A 2 28.58 23.54 17.98
C SER A 2 28.93 23.44 16.50
N THR A 3 29.92 22.62 16.16
CA THR A 3 30.35 22.43 14.77
C THR A 3 29.14 21.92 13.96
N PRO A 4 28.73 22.57 12.86
CA PRO A 4 27.52 22.19 12.12
C PRO A 4 27.50 20.71 11.67
N GLY A 5 28.67 20.08 11.51
CA GLY A 5 28.80 18.65 11.25
C GLY A 5 28.36 17.73 12.40
N SER A 6 28.57 18.11 13.66
CA SER A 6 28.24 17.29 14.84
C SER A 6 26.73 17.13 15.04
N ASN A 7 25.96 18.20 14.80
CA ASN A 7 24.50 18.15 14.84
C ASN A 7 23.96 17.22 13.76
N MET A 8 24.55 17.22 12.56
CA MET A 8 24.13 16.39 11.45
C MET A 8 24.32 14.90 11.69
N THR A 9 25.49 14.54 12.21
CA THR A 9 25.83 13.17 12.57
C THR A 9 24.83 12.61 13.58
N ASN A 10 24.49 13.40 14.61
CA ASN A 10 23.49 13.02 15.60
C ASN A 10 22.09 12.83 14.99
N VAL A 11 21.69 13.67 14.04
CA VAL A 11 20.41 13.53 13.33
C VAL A 11 20.36 12.24 12.50
N LEU A 12 21.44 11.92 11.77
CA LEU A 12 21.53 10.69 10.97
C LEU A 12 21.52 9.44 11.86
N ILE A 13 22.28 9.45 12.98
CA ILE A 13 22.27 8.36 13.96
C ILE A 13 20.88 8.21 14.59
N GLY A 14 20.24 9.32 14.97
CA GLY A 14 18.88 9.33 15.51
C GLY A 14 17.87 8.75 14.53
N LYS A 15 17.94 9.15 13.26
CA LYS A 15 17.08 8.61 12.19
C LYS A 15 17.31 7.11 11.97
N ALA A 16 18.56 6.66 11.96
CA ALA A 16 18.91 5.25 11.83
C ALA A 16 18.41 4.40 13.02
N ARG A 17 18.52 4.91 14.25
CA ARG A 17 17.96 4.26 15.45
C ARG A 17 16.44 4.20 15.41
N ALA A 18 15.79 5.30 15.04
CA ALA A 18 14.34 5.34 14.91
C ALA A 18 13.84 4.37 13.83
N ASP A 19 14.54 4.24 12.70
CA ASP A 19 14.23 3.26 11.66
C ASP A 19 14.40 1.82 12.16
N ARG A 20 15.47 1.53 12.91
CA ARG A 20 15.66 0.23 13.57
C ARG A 20 14.53 -0.10 14.55
N GLU A 21 14.12 0.86 15.37
CA GLU A 21 13.05 0.67 16.36
C GLU A 21 11.69 0.48 15.68
N ARG A 22 11.40 1.26 14.62
CA ARG A 22 10.19 1.10 13.80
C ARG A 22 10.10 -0.31 13.22
N ARG A 23 11.20 -0.84 12.67
CA ARG A 23 11.26 -2.23 12.18
C ARG A 23 11.05 -3.24 13.30
N ARG A 24 11.67 -3.02 14.46
CA ARG A 24 11.54 -3.91 15.62
C ARG A 24 10.11 -3.99 16.14
N SER A 25 9.37 -2.88 16.11
CA SER A 25 8.01 -2.82 16.62
C SER A 25 7.01 -3.67 15.82
N GLY A 26 7.31 -4.01 14.55
CA GLY A 26 6.40 -4.74 13.67
C GLY A 26 5.06 -4.04 13.40
N ARG A 27 4.82 -2.87 14.00
CA ARG A 27 3.50 -2.22 14.01
C ARG A 27 3.11 -1.75 12.61
N SER A 28 4.07 -1.29 11.81
CA SER A 28 3.84 -0.94 10.41
C SER A 28 3.43 -2.13 9.55
N ARG A 29 3.95 -3.34 9.84
CA ARG A 29 3.57 -4.57 9.14
C ARG A 29 2.13 -4.91 9.41
N ILE A 30 1.74 -4.90 10.69
CA ILE A 30 0.37 -5.23 11.10
C ILE A 30 -0.60 -4.24 10.46
N THR A 31 -0.36 -2.94 10.58
CA THR A 31 -1.26 -1.92 10.00
C THR A 31 -1.38 -2.05 8.47
N ALA A 32 -0.26 -2.29 7.77
CA ALA A 32 -0.26 -2.45 6.31
C ALA A 32 -1.00 -3.72 5.86
N LEU A 33 -0.75 -4.85 6.52
CA LEU A 33 -1.43 -6.12 6.22
C LEU A 33 -2.93 -6.03 6.53
N THR A 34 -3.32 -5.43 7.66
CA THR A 34 -4.74 -5.23 8.00
C THR A 34 -5.44 -4.33 6.98
N ALA A 35 -4.79 -3.25 6.54
CA ALA A 35 -5.37 -2.37 5.53
C ALA A 35 -5.56 -3.10 4.19
N LEU A 36 -4.56 -3.85 3.73
CA LEU A 36 -4.66 -4.65 2.50
C LEU A 36 -5.72 -5.75 2.60
N ALA A 37 -5.82 -6.42 3.74
CA ALA A 37 -6.84 -7.44 3.98
C ALA A 37 -8.26 -6.84 3.94
N VAL A 38 -8.48 -5.68 4.55
CA VAL A 38 -9.78 -5.00 4.53
C VAL A 38 -10.14 -4.55 3.12
N VAL A 39 -9.22 -3.88 2.40
CA VAL A 39 -9.49 -3.41 1.02
C VAL A 39 -9.72 -4.59 0.08
N GLY A 40 -8.89 -5.63 0.16
CA GLY A 40 -9.06 -6.84 -0.65
C GLY A 40 -10.35 -7.58 -0.31
N GLY A 41 -10.72 -7.64 0.97
CA GLY A 41 -11.97 -8.24 1.43
C GLY A 41 -13.20 -7.49 0.94
N ILE A 42 -13.18 -6.15 0.94
CA ILE A 42 -14.26 -5.32 0.37
C ILE A 42 -14.36 -5.55 -1.15
N GLY A 43 -13.23 -5.57 -1.86
CA GLY A 43 -13.21 -5.84 -3.31
C GLY A 43 -13.78 -7.22 -3.66
N LEU A 44 -13.42 -8.24 -2.87
CA LEU A 44 -13.95 -9.60 -3.01
C LEU A 44 -15.45 -9.65 -2.69
N LEU A 45 -15.88 -9.00 -1.61
CA LEU A 45 -17.29 -8.95 -1.22
C LEU A 45 -18.14 -8.33 -2.33
N LEU A 46 -17.69 -7.20 -2.90
CA LEU A 46 -18.36 -6.56 -4.04
C LEU A 46 -18.40 -7.49 -5.27
N ALA A 47 -17.32 -8.23 -5.55
CA ALA A 47 -17.32 -9.22 -6.64
C ALA A 47 -18.33 -10.36 -6.44
N LEU A 48 -18.62 -10.71 -5.19
CA LEU A 48 -19.55 -11.77 -4.83
C LEU A 48 -21.00 -11.28 -4.78
N THR A 49 -21.25 -10.03 -4.40
CA THR A 49 -22.61 -9.47 -4.27
C THR A 49 -23.17 -8.89 -5.56
N VAL A 50 -22.34 -8.56 -6.55
CA VAL A 50 -22.75 -7.92 -7.83
C VAL A 50 -23.13 -8.94 -8.91
N GLY A 51 -23.46 -10.17 -8.54
CA GLY A 51 -24.13 -11.11 -9.44
C GLY A 51 -25.56 -11.32 -8.98
N GLY A 52 -26.52 -10.66 -9.63
CA GLY A 52 -27.94 -11.01 -9.47
C GLY A 52 -28.22 -12.44 -9.94
N ASP A 53 -29.38 -12.99 -9.59
CA ASP A 53 -29.78 -14.30 -10.12
C ASP A 53 -29.85 -14.17 -11.66
N PRO A 54 -29.15 -15.01 -12.45
CA PRO A 54 -29.22 -14.94 -13.91
C PRO A 54 -30.64 -15.15 -14.46
N ASN A 55 -31.59 -15.57 -13.62
CA ASN A 55 -32.99 -15.75 -13.96
C ASN A 55 -33.88 -14.57 -13.53
N GLU A 56 -33.34 -13.52 -12.91
CA GLU A 56 -34.12 -12.36 -12.49
C GLU A 56 -34.44 -11.47 -13.71
N PRO A 57 -35.73 -11.22 -14.01
CA PRO A 57 -36.09 -10.44 -15.18
C PRO A 57 -35.64 -8.97 -15.02
N PRO A 58 -35.17 -8.32 -16.11
CA PRO A 58 -34.73 -6.93 -16.06
C PRO A 58 -35.90 -6.01 -15.66
N THR A 59 -35.57 -4.95 -14.92
CA THR A 59 -36.52 -3.93 -14.47
C THR A 59 -36.31 -2.61 -15.21
N CYS A 60 -37.40 -1.94 -15.55
CA CYS A 60 -37.44 -0.61 -16.16
C CYS A 60 -38.40 0.25 -15.33
N ASP A 61 -37.92 1.37 -14.76
CA ASP A 61 -38.70 2.25 -13.87
C ASP A 61 -39.50 1.47 -12.81
N ASP A 62 -38.81 0.59 -12.06
CA ASP A 62 -39.37 -0.29 -11.02
C ASP A 62 -40.40 -1.33 -11.50
N LYS A 63 -40.54 -1.52 -12.81
CA LYS A 63 -41.43 -2.52 -13.41
C LYS A 63 -40.63 -3.65 -14.06
N THR A 64 -40.90 -4.89 -13.67
CA THR A 64 -40.33 -6.09 -14.31
C THR A 64 -40.82 -6.18 -15.76
N MET A 65 -39.88 -6.26 -16.71
CA MET A 65 -40.19 -6.39 -18.13
C MET A 65 -40.44 -7.86 -18.52
N ALA A 66 -41.38 -8.08 -19.43
CA ALA A 66 -41.57 -9.37 -20.09
C ALA A 66 -40.88 -9.39 -21.46
N ARG A 67 -40.69 -10.60 -22.01
CA ARG A 67 -40.07 -10.79 -23.33
C ARG A 67 -40.95 -10.13 -24.41
N GLY A 68 -40.39 -9.13 -25.10
CA GLY A 68 -41.09 -8.35 -26.12
C GLY A 68 -41.53 -6.96 -25.66
N ASP A 69 -41.39 -6.63 -24.37
CA ASP A 69 -41.61 -5.26 -23.89
C ASP A 69 -40.48 -4.33 -24.34
N THR A 70 -40.82 -3.05 -24.55
CA THR A 70 -39.85 -1.98 -24.78
C THR A 70 -39.90 -0.98 -23.64
N CYS A 71 -38.72 -0.61 -23.14
CA CYS A 71 -38.56 0.39 -22.09
C CYS A 71 -38.19 1.72 -22.73
N VAL A 72 -38.88 2.80 -22.40
CA VAL A 72 -38.56 4.14 -22.88
C VAL A 72 -38.11 4.98 -21.70
N ILE A 73 -36.81 5.25 -21.61
CA ILE A 73 -36.25 6.04 -20.51
C ILE A 73 -36.25 7.50 -20.94
N TYR A 74 -37.06 8.33 -20.30
CA TYR A 74 -37.04 9.78 -20.50
C TYR A 74 -36.05 10.43 -19.53
N SER A 75 -34.80 10.65 -19.98
CA SER A 75 -33.82 11.38 -19.16
C SER A 75 -33.76 12.86 -19.54
N ASN A 76 -33.96 13.74 -18.56
CA ASN A 76 -33.87 15.20 -18.73
C ASN A 76 -32.45 15.72 -19.07
N ARG A 77 -31.44 14.84 -19.13
CA ARG A 77 -30.03 15.18 -19.45
C ARG A 77 -29.58 14.72 -20.84
N GLY A 78 -30.51 14.41 -21.76
CA GLY A 78 -30.20 14.20 -23.17
C GLY A 78 -29.75 12.78 -23.54
N GLY A 79 -30.09 11.77 -22.74
CA GLY A 79 -29.75 10.37 -22.99
C GLY A 79 -30.97 9.45 -23.04
N GLY A 80 -32.13 9.95 -23.45
CA GLY A 80 -33.35 9.14 -23.54
C GLY A 80 -33.41 8.32 -24.82
N GLY A 81 -33.81 7.05 -24.71
CA GLY A 81 -33.93 6.10 -25.81
C GLY A 81 -34.92 4.99 -25.49
N SER A 82 -35.37 4.27 -26.51
CA SER A 82 -36.17 3.05 -26.36
C SER A 82 -35.24 1.84 -26.39
N PHE A 83 -35.20 1.09 -25.29
CA PHE A 83 -34.41 -0.13 -25.16
C PHE A 83 -35.34 -1.34 -25.23
N SER A 84 -34.99 -2.33 -26.05
CA SER A 84 -35.73 -3.60 -26.08
C SER A 84 -35.33 -4.50 -24.90
N TYR A 85 -36.17 -5.48 -24.56
CA TYR A 85 -35.85 -6.49 -23.54
C TYR A 85 -34.45 -7.10 -23.73
N GLU A 86 -34.11 -7.52 -24.95
CA GLU A 86 -32.82 -8.18 -25.23
C GLU A 86 -31.64 -7.22 -25.02
N GLU A 87 -31.80 -5.94 -25.35
CA GLU A 87 -30.78 -4.92 -25.15
C GLU A 87 -30.55 -4.59 -23.66
N MET A 88 -31.61 -4.65 -22.83
CA MET A 88 -31.46 -4.51 -21.38
C MET A 88 -30.74 -5.71 -20.75
N VAL A 89 -31.05 -6.93 -21.20
CA VAL A 89 -30.39 -8.17 -20.72
C VAL A 89 -28.89 -8.15 -21.06
N ASP A 90 -28.54 -7.82 -22.30
CA ASP A 90 -27.13 -7.74 -22.73
C ASP A 90 -26.36 -6.66 -21.94
N ARG A 91 -27.03 -5.53 -21.66
CA ARG A 91 -26.43 -4.44 -20.88
C ARG A 91 -26.23 -4.79 -19.41
N SER A 92 -27.18 -5.50 -18.78
CA SER A 92 -27.04 -5.96 -17.40
C SER A 92 -25.95 -7.01 -17.25
N GLU A 93 -25.87 -7.95 -18.20
CA GLU A 93 -24.86 -9.02 -18.20
C GLU A 93 -23.44 -8.44 -18.38
N SER A 94 -23.32 -7.39 -19.19
CA SER A 94 -22.07 -6.65 -19.41
C SER A 94 -21.63 -5.84 -18.18
N SER A 95 -22.56 -5.12 -17.52
CA SER A 95 -22.21 -4.33 -16.33
C SER A 95 -21.77 -5.19 -15.14
N ASP A 96 -22.47 -6.30 -14.91
CA ASP A 96 -22.19 -7.21 -13.80
C ASP A 96 -20.87 -7.94 -14.02
N SER A 97 -20.59 -8.36 -15.26
CA SER A 97 -19.32 -8.97 -15.64
C SER A 97 -18.12 -8.03 -15.44
N VAL A 98 -18.27 -6.75 -15.80
CA VAL A 98 -17.22 -5.74 -15.61
C VAL A 98 -16.97 -5.47 -14.13
N LEU A 99 -18.03 -5.26 -13.33
CA LEU A 99 -17.89 -5.00 -11.89
C LEU A 99 -17.27 -6.19 -11.15
N ARG A 100 -17.67 -7.41 -11.52
CA ARG A 100 -17.10 -8.65 -10.99
C ARG A 100 -15.63 -8.80 -11.36
N GLY A 101 -15.27 -8.47 -12.60
CA GLY A 101 -13.88 -8.42 -13.06
C GLY A 101 -13.02 -7.43 -12.27
N ILE A 102 -13.54 -6.23 -11.98
CA ILE A 102 -12.85 -5.22 -11.16
C ILE A 102 -12.66 -5.74 -9.73
N GLY A 103 -13.69 -6.33 -9.13
CA GLY A 103 -13.63 -6.84 -7.75
C GLY A 103 -12.59 -7.96 -7.59
N PHE A 104 -12.58 -8.96 -8.49
CA PHE A 104 -11.55 -10.00 -8.49
C PHE A 104 -10.15 -9.47 -8.81
N GLY A 105 -10.05 -8.52 -9.75
CA GLY A 105 -8.78 -7.88 -10.09
C GLY A 105 -8.17 -7.14 -8.90
N LEU A 106 -9.00 -6.38 -8.16
CA LEU A 106 -8.56 -5.67 -6.96
C LEU A 106 -8.17 -6.63 -5.83
N ALA A 107 -8.99 -7.65 -5.56
CA ALA A 107 -8.70 -8.64 -4.53
C ALA A 107 -7.41 -9.42 -4.83
N GLY A 108 -7.22 -9.84 -6.08
CA GLY A 108 -5.99 -10.49 -6.54
C GLY A 108 -4.76 -9.58 -6.39
N LEU A 109 -4.87 -8.31 -6.78
CA LEU A 109 -3.80 -7.33 -6.61
C LEU A 109 -3.43 -7.13 -5.13
N CYS A 110 -4.43 -7.00 -4.25
CA CYS A 110 -4.20 -6.91 -2.80
C CYS A 110 -3.47 -8.14 -2.25
N ALA A 111 -3.83 -9.34 -2.69
CA ALA A 111 -3.17 -10.58 -2.28
C ALA A 111 -1.70 -10.61 -2.73
N VAL A 112 -1.42 -10.21 -3.97
CA VAL A 112 -0.03 -10.13 -4.49
C VAL A 112 0.78 -9.08 -3.71
N LEU A 113 0.19 -7.93 -3.37
CA LEU A 113 0.87 -6.88 -2.60
C LEU A 113 1.11 -7.25 -1.13
N MET A 114 0.34 -8.17 -0.56
CA MET A 114 0.58 -8.66 0.80
C MET A 114 1.94 -9.36 0.94
N VAL A 115 2.40 -10.07 -0.10
CA VAL A 115 3.68 -10.81 -0.09
C VAL A 115 4.90 -9.89 0.12
N PRO A 116 5.17 -8.86 -0.72
CA PRO A 116 6.30 -7.97 -0.50
C PRO A 116 6.17 -7.15 0.78
N VAL A 117 4.94 -6.82 1.22
CA VAL A 117 4.70 -6.14 2.51
C VAL A 117 5.09 -7.04 3.67
N ALA A 118 4.73 -8.33 3.64
CA ALA A 118 5.09 -9.29 4.67
C ALA A 118 6.61 -9.51 4.75
N ILE A 119 7.30 -9.59 3.61
CA ILE A 119 8.75 -9.82 3.55
C ILE A 119 9.52 -8.54 3.95
N ARG A 120 9.17 -7.38 3.37
CA ARG A 120 9.95 -6.14 3.58
C ARG A 120 9.73 -5.49 4.94
N LEU A 121 8.59 -5.75 5.58
CA LEU A 121 8.27 -5.24 6.92
C LEU A 121 8.47 -6.29 8.02
N ASP A 122 9.17 -7.38 7.73
CA ASP A 122 9.43 -8.41 8.73
C ASP A 122 10.34 -7.87 9.86
N PRO A 123 9.87 -7.85 11.13
CA PRO A 123 10.70 -7.45 12.27
C PRO A 123 11.92 -8.35 12.47
N ALA A 124 11.91 -9.58 11.92
CA ALA A 124 13.07 -10.47 11.95
C ALA A 124 14.18 -10.02 10.99
N THR A 125 13.88 -9.18 9.99
CA THR A 125 14.89 -8.68 9.05
C THR A 125 15.83 -7.73 9.78
N PRO A 126 17.13 -8.07 9.91
CA PRO A 126 18.05 -7.23 10.64
C PRO A 126 18.24 -5.87 9.93
N TRP A 127 18.47 -4.84 10.74
CA TRP A 127 18.73 -3.50 10.21
C TRP A 127 20.14 -3.41 9.62
N GLY A 128 20.25 -3.16 8.32
CA GLY A 128 21.53 -2.91 7.64
C GLY A 128 22.37 -4.16 7.38
N ASP A 129 23.45 -3.96 6.63
CA ASP A 129 24.38 -4.99 6.22
C ASP A 129 25.42 -5.25 7.33
N PRO A 130 25.84 -6.51 7.56
CA PRO A 130 26.85 -6.81 8.56
C PRO A 130 28.19 -6.17 8.18
N VAL A 131 28.85 -5.52 9.15
CA VAL A 131 30.18 -4.93 8.97
C VAL A 131 31.22 -5.84 9.59
N SER A 132 32.32 -6.06 8.88
CA SER A 132 33.45 -6.82 9.40
C SER A 132 34.13 -6.10 10.57
N GLY A 133 34.58 -6.89 11.55
CA GLY A 133 35.34 -6.40 12.70
C GLY A 133 34.51 -6.13 13.96
N PRO A 134 35.17 -6.10 15.13
CA PRO A 134 34.52 -5.91 16.41
C PRO A 134 33.98 -4.48 16.57
N CYS A 135 32.96 -4.33 17.41
CA CYS A 135 32.52 -3.02 17.87
C CYS A 135 33.61 -2.34 18.69
N PRO A 136 34.01 -1.08 18.37
CA PRO A 136 35.05 -0.38 19.13
C PRO A 136 34.65 -0.11 20.60
N ARG A 137 33.35 -0.16 20.92
CA ARG A 137 32.85 0.06 22.28
C ARG A 137 32.69 -1.22 23.11
N CYS A 138 32.29 -2.33 22.49
CA CYS A 138 31.95 -3.56 23.24
C CYS A 138 32.64 -4.83 22.75
N GLY A 139 33.47 -4.75 21.72
CA GLY A 139 34.21 -5.90 21.16
C GLY A 139 33.37 -6.90 20.36
N LYS A 140 32.03 -6.84 20.40
CA LYS A 140 31.16 -7.84 19.76
C LYS A 140 31.05 -7.65 18.23
N PRO A 141 30.93 -8.72 17.44
CA PRO A 141 30.77 -8.67 15.97
C PRO A 141 29.34 -8.32 15.51
N ASN A 142 28.64 -7.46 16.27
CA ASN A 142 27.23 -7.10 16.03
C ASN A 142 27.09 -5.70 15.41
N ARG A 143 28.04 -5.33 14.55
CA ARG A 143 28.00 -4.06 13.82
C ARG A 143 27.21 -4.24 12.53
N ARG A 144 26.33 -3.31 12.26
CA ARG A 144 25.60 -3.23 10.99
C ARG A 144 25.63 -1.83 10.45
N GLU A 145 25.67 -1.70 9.14
CA GLU A 145 25.67 -0.40 8.47
C GLU A 145 24.53 -0.26 7.47
N ARG A 146 24.09 0.98 7.30
CA ARG A 146 23.08 1.30 6.29
C ARG A 146 23.22 2.74 5.83
N LYS A 147 23.09 2.94 4.53
CA LYS A 147 22.97 4.28 3.94
C LYS A 147 21.68 4.92 4.42
N THR A 148 21.80 6.07 5.08
CA THR A 148 20.68 6.84 5.62
C THR A 148 20.70 8.23 5.00
N THR A 149 19.54 8.67 4.52
CA THR A 149 19.32 10.00 3.97
C THR A 149 18.42 10.82 4.89
N HIS A 150 18.79 12.07 5.12
CA HIS A 150 17.95 13.05 5.82
C HIS A 150 17.81 14.29 4.95
N SER A 151 16.57 14.71 4.73
CA SER A 151 16.25 15.92 3.98
C SER A 151 15.77 16.99 4.95
N VAL A 152 16.28 18.21 4.82
CA VAL A 152 15.78 19.38 5.54
C VAL A 152 15.30 20.39 4.52
N SER A 153 14.02 20.76 4.64
CA SER A 153 13.40 21.81 3.85
C SER A 153 13.46 23.13 4.63
N GLN A 154 14.05 24.16 4.02
CA GLN A 154 14.10 25.52 4.56
C GLN A 154 13.46 26.48 3.54
N GLY A 155 12.17 26.78 3.72
CA GLY A 155 11.40 27.53 2.73
C GLY A 155 11.24 26.75 1.43
N ARG A 156 11.70 27.30 0.31
CA ARG A 156 11.64 26.66 -1.03
C ARG A 156 12.80 25.71 -1.33
N THR A 157 13.86 25.70 -0.53
CA THR A 157 15.03 24.85 -0.76
C THR A 157 14.96 23.58 0.09
N THR A 158 15.29 22.44 -0.53
CA THR A 158 15.44 21.16 0.19
C THR A 158 16.89 20.72 0.08
N ALA A 159 17.57 20.65 1.23
CA ALA A 159 18.91 20.10 1.33
C ALA A 159 18.83 18.61 1.66
N TYR A 160 19.63 17.79 0.99
CA TYR A 160 19.74 16.35 1.24
C TYR A 160 21.11 16.03 1.83
N TRP A 161 21.12 15.32 2.96
CA TRP A 161 22.33 14.81 3.57
C TRP A 161 22.29 13.29 3.57
N THR A 162 23.38 12.70 3.09
CA THR A 162 23.52 11.25 2.95
C THR A 162 24.76 10.79 3.70
N GLY A 163 24.63 9.74 4.50
CA GLY A 163 25.75 9.12 5.20
C GLY A 163 25.53 7.63 5.40
N ILE A 164 26.62 6.87 5.51
CA ILE A 164 26.58 5.46 5.90
C ILE A 164 26.65 5.43 7.42
N VAL A 165 25.55 5.02 8.06
CA VAL A 165 25.47 4.95 9.52
C VAL A 165 25.80 3.53 9.95
N THR A 166 26.77 3.38 10.84
CA THR A 166 27.07 2.10 11.50
C THR A 166 26.46 2.10 12.89
N LEU A 167 25.68 1.08 13.24
CA LEU A 167 25.12 0.90 14.58
C LEU A 167 25.56 -0.43 15.19
N CYS A 168 25.67 -0.46 16.52
CA CYS A 168 25.83 -1.69 17.30
C CYS A 168 24.72 -1.84 18.35
N THR A 169 24.49 -3.06 18.82
CA THR A 169 23.51 -3.36 19.89
C THR A 169 23.85 -2.70 21.23
N CYS A 170 25.11 -2.38 21.48
CA CYS A 170 25.55 -1.67 22.71
C CYS A 170 25.28 -0.15 22.68
N GLY A 171 24.63 0.36 21.63
CA GLY A 171 24.36 1.79 21.47
C GLY A 171 25.48 2.59 20.81
N PHE A 172 26.57 1.95 20.37
CA PHE A 172 27.56 2.61 19.50
C PHE A 172 26.90 3.02 18.17
N GLY A 173 27.20 4.22 17.71
CA GLY A 173 26.74 4.78 16.44
C GLY A 173 27.81 5.68 15.85
N ASP A 174 28.10 5.49 14.57
CA ASP A 174 29.07 6.29 13.83
C ASP A 174 28.56 6.57 12.41
N VAL A 175 29.03 7.65 11.79
CA VAL A 175 28.62 8.05 10.44
C VAL A 175 29.85 8.31 9.60
N ARG A 176 29.98 7.57 8.51
CA ARG A 176 30.99 7.82 7.46
C ARG A 176 30.33 8.45 6.24
N ARG A 177 31.09 9.28 5.53
CA ARG A 177 30.68 9.78 4.22
C ARG A 177 30.59 8.60 3.23
N PRO A 178 29.61 8.62 2.30
CA PRO A 178 29.50 7.59 1.27
C PRO A 178 30.70 7.58 0.33
#